data_AF-A0A3L8CR14-F1
#
_entry.id   AF-A0A3L8CR14-F1
#
_cell.length_a   1.000
_cell.length_b   1.000
_cell.length_c   1.000
_cell.angle_alpha   90.00
_cell.angle_beta   90.00
_cell.angle_gamma   90.00
#
_symmetry.space_group_name_H-M   'P 1'
#
loop_
_entity.id
_entity.type
_entity.pdbx_description
1 polymer ?
#
loop_
_entity_poly.entity_id
_entity_poly.type
_entity_poly.pdbx_seq_one_letter_code
_entity_poly.pdbx_strand_id
1 'polypeptide(L)' 'MNGLSDVRLTLHSQELAAGQENATREATMRTASCLSRWALFWRRVHTRKALLNLTTEQLRDIGLSREQALAEGLKPFWRI' A
#
# COMPACT_ATOMS: atom_id res chain seq x y z
N MET A 1 -47.79 -24.70 -15.11
CA MET A 1 -46.96 -24.24 -13.97
C MET A 1 -45.50 -24.36 -14.37
N ASN A 2 -44.81 -23.24 -14.58
CA ASN A 2 -43.52 -23.16 -15.28
C ASN A 2 -42.32 -23.26 -14.31
N GLY A 3 -41.99 -24.47 -13.85
CA GLY A 3 -40.80 -24.71 -13.00
C GLY A 3 -39.45 -24.37 -13.66
N LEU A 4 -39.41 -24.18 -14.99
CA LEU A 4 -38.20 -23.77 -15.71
C LEU A 4 -37.81 -22.31 -15.44
N SER A 5 -38.78 -21.45 -15.08
CA SER A 5 -38.51 -20.05 -14.75
C SER A 5 -37.79 -19.93 -13.41
N ASP A 6 -38.23 -20.70 -12.40
CA ASP A 6 -37.64 -20.67 -11.07
C ASP A 6 -36.18 -21.14 -11.09
N VAL A 7 -35.85 -22.18 -11.86
CA VAL A 7 -34.47 -22.67 -12.01
C VAL A 7 -33.56 -21.63 -12.69
N ARG A 8 -34.06 -20.91 -13.69
CA ARG A 8 -33.31 -19.83 -14.35
C ARG A 8 -33.08 -18.64 -13.41
N LEU A 9 -34.09 -18.30 -12.60
CA LEU A 9 -33.98 -17.22 -11.62
C LEU A 9 -33.01 -17.55 -10.49
N THR A 10 -33.02 -18.80 -9.99
CA THR A 10 -32.06 -19.23 -8.97
C THR A 10 -30.64 -19.37 -9.50
N LEU A 11 -30.46 -19.76 -10.76
CA LEU A 11 -29.12 -19.78 -11.38
C LEU A 11 -28.60 -18.36 -11.57
N HIS A 12 -29.42 -17.44 -12.08
CA HIS A 12 -29.05 -16.05 -12.29
C HIS A 12 -28.76 -15.31 -10.97
N SER A 13 -29.48 -15.61 -9.89
CA SER A 13 -29.19 -15.03 -8.58
C SER A 13 -27.86 -15.54 -8.00
N GLN A 14 -27.51 -16.82 -8.23
CA GLN A 14 -26.23 -17.38 -7.85
C GLN A 14 -25.07 -16.76 -8.64
N GLU A 15 -25.23 -16.57 -9.95
CA GLU A 15 -24.23 -15.91 -10.79
C GLU A 15 -24.00 -14.45 -10.36
N LEU A 16 -25.07 -13.72 -10.02
CA LEU A 16 -24.97 -12.35 -9.49
C LEU A 16 -24.26 -12.32 -8.13
N ALA A 17 -24.60 -13.23 -7.21
CA ALA A 17 -23.97 -13.32 -5.91
C ALA A 17 -22.46 -13.63 -6.04
N ALA A 18 -22.10 -14.58 -6.89
CA ALA A 18 -20.70 -14.91 -7.18
C ALA A 18 -19.92 -13.72 -7.79
N GLY A 19 -20.55 -12.95 -8.69
CA GLY A 19 -19.98 -11.72 -9.24
C GLY A 19 -19.73 -10.65 -8.18
N GLN A 20 -20.66 -10.48 -7.24
CA GLN A 20 -20.53 -9.54 -6.12
C GLN A 20 -19.42 -9.94 -5.14
N GLU A 21 -19.30 -11.23 -4.81
CA GLU A 21 -18.20 -11.73 -3.99
C GLU A 21 -16.82 -11.49 -4.63
N ASN A 22 -16.70 -11.69 -5.95
CA ASN A 22 -15.44 -11.44 -6.63
C ASN A 22 -15.08 -9.95 -6.66
N ALA A 23 -16.04 -9.08 -6.97
CA ALA A 23 -15.82 -7.63 -6.94
C ALA A 23 -15.40 -7.11 -5.56
N THR A 24 -16.01 -7.62 -4.48
CA THR A 24 -15.65 -7.26 -3.10
C THR A 24 -14.26 -7.78 -2.72
N ARG A 25 -13.90 -9.01 -3.12
CA ARG A 25 -12.54 -9.56 -2.94
C ARG A 25 -11.49 -8.71 -3.66
N GLU A 26 -11.72 -8.36 -4.91
CA GLU A 26 -10.82 -7.49 -5.69
C GLU A 26 -10.67 -6.10 -5.08
N ALA A 27 -11.77 -5.48 -4.64
CA ALA A 27 -11.73 -4.18 -3.96
C ALA A 27 -10.94 -4.24 -2.65
N THR A 28 -11.09 -5.33 -1.88
CA THR A 28 -10.35 -5.57 -0.64
C THR A 28 -8.86 -5.73 -0.92
N MET A 29 -8.48 -6.54 -1.92
CA MET A 29 -7.08 -6.71 -2.34
C MET A 29 -6.45 -5.40 -2.81
N ARG A 30 -7.15 -4.61 -3.63
CA ARG A 30 -6.68 -3.30 -4.08
C ARG A 30 -6.44 -2.36 -2.90
N THR A 31 -7.38 -2.30 -1.97
CA THR A 31 -7.28 -1.47 -0.76
C THR A 31 -6.08 -1.90 0.10
N ALA A 32 -5.90 -3.20 0.33
CA ALA A 32 -4.74 -3.73 1.05
C ALA A 32 -3.41 -3.37 0.36
N SER A 33 -3.34 -3.44 -0.97
CA SER A 33 -2.15 -3.05 -1.73
C SER A 33 -1.83 -1.55 -1.62
N CYS A 34 -2.85 -0.69 -1.56
CA CYS A 34 -2.70 0.74 -1.38
C CYS A 34 -2.22 1.07 0.03
N LEU A 35 -2.79 0.41 1.05
CA LEU A 35 -2.36 0.54 2.44
C LEU A 35 -0.88 0.12 2.61
N SER A 36 -0.47 -0.97 1.95
CA SER A 36 0.93 -1.42 1.94
C SER A 36 1.88 -0.37 1.33
N ARG A 37 1.52 0.20 0.18
CA ARG A 37 2.29 1.28 -0.45
C ARG A 37 2.37 2.54 0.41
N TRP A 38 1.28 2.89 1.10
CA TRP A 38 1.25 4.02 2.03
C TRP A 38 2.15 3.77 3.24
N ALA A 39 2.18 2.56 3.79
CA ALA A 39 3.08 2.22 4.89
C ALA A 39 4.56 2.32 4.48
N LEU A 40 4.91 1.81 3.29
CA LEU A 40 6.27 1.95 2.74
C LEU A 40 6.66 3.41 2.51
N PHE A 41 5.70 4.21 2.05
CA PHE A 41 5.87 5.65 1.89
C PHE A 41 6.20 6.34 3.21
N TRP A 42 5.39 6.14 4.26
CA TRP A 42 5.64 6.72 5.58
C TRP A 42 6.96 6.27 6.19
N ARG A 43 7.30 4.98 6.03
CA ARG A 43 8.59 4.44 6.46
C ARG A 43 9.75 5.16 5.78
N ARG A 44 9.66 5.42 4.47
CA ARG A 44 10.69 6.13 3.72
C ARG A 44 10.84 7.59 4.16
N VAL A 45 9.73 8.28 4.40
CA VAL A 45 9.74 9.65 4.92
C VAL A 45 10.36 9.69 6.32
N HIS A 46 9.97 8.77 7.22
CA HIS A 46 10.50 8.72 8.58
C HIS A 46 11.99 8.41 8.62
N THR A 47 12.44 7.41 7.87
CA THR A 47 13.87 7.03 7.83
C THR A 47 14.74 8.14 7.26
N ARG A 48 14.29 8.86 6.23
CA ARG A 48 15.00 10.04 5.71
C ARG A 48 15.07 11.19 6.72
N LYS A 49 13.96 11.48 7.41
CA LYS A 49 13.95 12.50 8.47
C LYS A 49 14.82 12.09 9.67
N ALA A 50 14.92 10.80 9.97
CA ALA A 50 15.78 10.31 11.03
C ALA A 50 17.25 10.68 10.77
N LEU A 51 17.73 10.59 9.51
CA LEU A 51 19.09 11.02 9.14
C LEU A 51 19.37 12.49 9.48
N LEU A 52 18.36 13.37 9.41
CA LEU A 52 18.51 14.78 9.75
C LEU A 52 18.61 15.04 11.26
N ASN A 53 18.07 14.12 12.07
CA ASN A 53 18.06 14.22 13.53
C ASN A 53 19.27 13.55 14.20
N LEU A 54 20.05 12.75 13.47
CA LEU A 54 21.25 12.08 14.00
C LEU A 54 22.39 13.08 14.23
N THR A 55 23.18 12.83 15.26
CA THR A 55 24.41 13.60 15.51
C THR A 55 25.51 13.19 14.52
N THR A 56 26.51 14.05 14.34
CA THR A 56 27.63 13.78 13.42
C THR A 56 28.40 12.52 13.82
N GLU A 57 28.49 12.19 15.11
CA GLU A 57 29.12 10.97 15.61
C GLU A 57 28.30 9.73 15.20
N GLN A 58 26.98 9.76 15.42
CA GLN A 58 26.09 8.65 15.03
C GLN A 58 26.07 8.44 13.51
N LEU A 59 26.18 9.52 12.73
CA LEU A 59 26.33 9.43 11.27
C LEU A 59 27.65 8.75 10.88
N ARG A 60 28.75 9.03 11.58
CA ARG A 60 30.04 8.38 11.35
C ARG A 60 30.00 6.88 11.68
N ASP A 61 29.28 6.50 12.73
CA ASP A 61 29.12 5.08 13.10
C ASP A 61 28.45 4.25 11.99
N ILE A 62 27.54 4.87 11.23
CA ILE A 62 26.89 4.25 10.05
C ILE A 62 27.62 4.56 8.73
N GLY A 63 28.79 5.19 8.77
CA GLY A 63 29.61 5.50 7.60
C GLY A 63 29.07 6.60 6.70
N LEU A 64 28.19 7.47 7.19
CA LEU A 64 27.62 8.59 6.45
C LEU A 64 28.26 9.93 6.84
N SER A 65 28.45 10.80 5.85
CA SER A 65 28.81 12.19 6.10
C SER A 65 27.58 13.05 6.39
N ARG A 66 27.77 14.21 7.02
CA ARG A 66 26.68 15.14 7.32
C ARG A 66 26.02 15.66 6.03
N GLU A 67 26.82 15.91 4.99
CA GLU A 67 26.35 16.37 3.69
C GLU A 67 25.49 15.29 3.01
N GLN A 68 25.88 14.01 3.10
CA GLN A 68 25.10 12.89 2.57
C GLN A 68 23.76 12.75 3.31
N ALA A 69 23.77 12.87 4.65
CA ALA A 69 22.56 12.83 5.45
C ALA A 69 21.59 13.96 5.10
N LEU A 70 22.10 15.18 4.86
CA LEU A 70 21.30 16.31 4.40
C LEU A 70 20.76 16.08 2.99
N ALA A 71 21.61 15.61 2.07
CA ALA A 71 21.22 15.32 0.69
C ALA A 71 20.11 14.26 0.63
N GLU A 72 20.19 13.20 1.44
CA GLU A 72 19.14 12.17 1.52
C GLU A 72 17.91 12.64 2.28
N GLY A 73 18.09 13.32 3.41
CA GLY A 73 16.99 13.78 4.26
C GLY A 73 16.13 14.87 3.62
N LEU A 74 16.72 15.71 2.76
CA LEU A 74 16.02 16.76 2.01
C LEU A 74 15.43 16.28 0.68
N LYS A 75 15.64 15.01 0.28
CA LYS A 75 15.02 14.50 -0.93
C LYS A 75 13.49 14.54 -0.81
N PRO A 76 12.80 15.04 -1.83
CA PRO A 76 11.35 15.01 -1.84
C PRO A 76 10.84 13.56 -1.81
N PHE A 77 9.64 13.39 -1.27
CA PHE A 77 9.11 12.08 -0.91
C PHE A 77 8.89 11.14 -2.12
N TRP A 78 8.72 11.70 -3.33
CA TRP A 78 8.49 10.96 -4.57
C TRP A 78 9.77 10.50 -5.27
N ARG A 79 10.95 10.97 -4.81
CA ARG A 79 12.23 10.59 -5.44
C ARG A 79 12.76 9.31 -4.81
N ILE A 80 12.75 8.22 -5.59
CA ILE A 80 13.35 6.93 -5.25
C ILE A 80 14.87 7.01 -5.39
#